data_AF-A0A941PH91-F1
#
_entry.id   AF-A0A941PH91-F1
#
_cell.length_a   1.000
_cell.length_b   1.000
_cell.length_c   1.000
_cell.angle_alpha   90.00
_cell.angle_beta   90.00
_cell.angle_gamma   90.00
#
_symmetry.space_group_name_H-M   'P 1'
#
loop_
_entity.id
_entity.type
_entity.pdbx_description
1 polymer ?
#
loop_
_entity_poly.entity_id
_entity_poly.type
_entity_poly.pdbx_seq_one_letter_code
_entity_poly.pdbx_strand_id
1 'polypeptide(L)'
;MENSNYWEEGDVDIAGLITMLGSNDWVDRGREFLQDNDTCPFCQQKTITESFRQQLEKYFDENFKDKKQELLIKKSQYESFFSSIFKALLNIESLEKQNSNSKLDLSLFSIHLKALHSQYAENIEHIKAKLENSSNIVKLTSTRNECLAIKDCIDIANQAIDEHNKIIRNIKEEHRNLKNDIWKFVANESKNSYELYRKKSDGLSKGIKALSELISTNQTKIRKLDDEIKNLNKNITGVQSTVDEINRLLIRFGFNNFQLVPSPDIENYYAIQREDGSLAHSTLSEGEITFITFLYFLQLVKGSHSGETVSNDRIVVIDDPISSLDSNVLFIVSTLIKGLIRDIEGNINNTKQLILFTHNIYFHKEVSFIDGRTQEKKEINFWIIRKINKISKIQAYGMKNPIESSYELLWREIKNRNLSSGITIQNTMRRIIENYFKILGKYGNDDLIDKFETQEDRDICKSLLCWINDGSHCLYDDLFIQSPDDCIERYFCVFERIFEHTDNIGHYNMMMREPHKESSRVNAL
;
A
#
# COMPACT_ATOMS: atom_id res chain seq x y z
N MET A 1 -28.22 -60.21 -146.43
CA MET A 1 -28.16 -59.15 -147.44
C MET A 1 -28.10 -57.83 -146.69
N GLU A 2 -27.16 -57.02 -147.13
CA GLU A 2 -26.62 -55.76 -146.64
C GLU A 2 -27.57 -54.69 -146.07
N ASN A 3 -26.92 -53.83 -145.26
CA ASN A 3 -27.07 -52.37 -145.13
C ASN A 3 -27.95 -51.76 -144.02
N SER A 4 -27.26 -51.31 -142.96
CA SER A 4 -26.85 -49.90 -142.80
C SER A 4 -27.28 -49.27 -141.47
N ASN A 5 -26.31 -49.05 -140.60
CA ASN A 5 -26.35 -48.06 -139.52
C ASN A 5 -26.64 -46.67 -140.09
N TYR A 6 -27.63 -45.97 -139.55
CA TYR A 6 -27.73 -44.52 -139.59
C TYR A 6 -28.16 -44.05 -138.20
N TRP A 7 -27.22 -43.46 -137.46
CA TRP A 7 -27.51 -42.53 -136.38
C TRP A 7 -27.83 -41.19 -137.06
N GLU A 8 -29.10 -40.80 -137.10
CA GLU A 8 -29.51 -39.45 -137.48
C GLU A 8 -28.96 -38.44 -136.45
N GLU A 9 -28.48 -37.30 -136.97
CA GLU A 9 -28.01 -36.12 -136.23
C GLU A 9 -29.15 -35.52 -135.40
N GLY A 10 -29.35 -36.05 -134.20
CA GLY A 10 -30.17 -35.42 -133.16
C GLY A 10 -29.32 -34.40 -132.40
N ASP A 11 -29.82 -33.17 -132.30
CA ASP A 11 -29.33 -32.12 -131.40
C ASP A 11 -28.92 -32.73 -130.06
N VAL A 12 -27.63 -32.69 -129.73
CA VAL A 12 -27.14 -33.16 -128.44
C VAL A 12 -27.71 -32.23 -127.38
N ASP A 13 -28.55 -32.75 -126.47
CA ASP A 13 -28.99 -32.00 -125.29
C ASP A 13 -27.78 -31.76 -124.38
N ILE A 14 -27.04 -30.69 -124.66
CA ILE A 14 -25.82 -30.31 -123.94
C ILE A 14 -26.15 -30.06 -122.47
N ALA A 15 -27.32 -29.49 -122.16
CA ALA A 15 -27.74 -29.25 -120.78
C ALA A 15 -27.92 -30.57 -119.99
N GLY A 16 -28.62 -31.54 -120.60
CA GLY A 16 -28.79 -32.87 -120.03
C GLY A 16 -27.46 -33.60 -119.84
N LEU A 17 -26.56 -33.52 -120.83
CA LEU A 17 -25.24 -34.14 -120.77
C LEU A 17 -24.33 -33.53 -119.70
N ILE A 18 -24.29 -32.19 -119.61
CA ILE A 18 -23.51 -31.47 -118.59
C ILE A 18 -24.00 -31.84 -117.18
N THR A 19 -25.32 -31.90 -117.00
CA THR A 19 -25.93 -32.27 -115.72
C THR A 19 -25.62 -33.71 -115.35
N MET A 20 -25.77 -34.65 -116.30
CA MET A 20 -25.52 -36.08 -116.07
C MET A 20 -24.05 -36.36 -115.72
N LEU A 21 -23.12 -35.69 -116.38
CA LEU A 21 -21.68 -35.88 -116.15
C LEU A 21 -21.15 -35.08 -114.96
N GLY A 22 -21.95 -34.17 -114.39
CA GLY A 22 -21.50 -33.24 -113.37
C GLY A 22 -20.39 -32.31 -113.87
N SER A 23 -20.30 -32.07 -115.19
CA SER A 23 -19.19 -31.38 -115.85
C SER A 23 -19.39 -29.87 -115.99
N ASN A 24 -20.40 -29.31 -115.33
CA ASN A 24 -20.76 -27.87 -115.36
C ASN A 24 -19.54 -26.97 -115.27
N ASP A 25 -18.67 -27.23 -114.30
CA ASP A 25 -17.56 -26.35 -113.98
C ASP A 25 -16.43 -26.45 -115.01
N TRP A 26 -16.22 -27.63 -115.59
CA TRP A 26 -15.31 -27.82 -116.71
C TRP A 26 -15.83 -27.13 -117.98
N VAL A 27 -17.14 -27.18 -118.23
CA VAL A 27 -17.75 -26.49 -119.37
C VAL A 27 -17.80 -24.97 -119.16
N ASP A 28 -18.09 -24.48 -117.95
CA ASP A 28 -18.08 -23.04 -117.61
C ASP A 28 -16.68 -22.45 -117.81
N ARG A 29 -15.62 -23.14 -117.36
CA ARG A 29 -14.23 -22.70 -117.65
C ARG A 29 -13.88 -22.88 -119.11
N GLY A 30 -14.30 -23.98 -119.72
CA GLY A 30 -14.02 -24.29 -121.11
C GLY A 30 -14.57 -23.25 -122.08
N ARG A 31 -15.74 -22.66 -121.75
CA ARG A 31 -16.37 -21.63 -122.58
C ARG A 31 -15.55 -20.34 -122.66
N GLU A 32 -14.78 -20.01 -121.63
CA GLU A 32 -13.93 -18.81 -121.61
C GLU A 32 -12.82 -18.86 -122.67
N PHE A 33 -12.47 -20.06 -123.15
CA PHE A 33 -11.47 -20.26 -124.20
C PHE A 33 -12.06 -20.28 -125.61
N LEU A 34 -13.39 -20.19 -125.75
CA LEU A 34 -14.05 -20.10 -127.06
C LEU A 34 -13.73 -18.74 -127.70
N GLN A 35 -13.16 -18.78 -128.89
CA GLN A 35 -12.90 -17.59 -129.71
C GLN A 35 -14.09 -17.32 -130.65
N ASP A 36 -14.10 -16.17 -131.31
CA ASP A 36 -15.11 -15.80 -132.33
C ASP A 36 -14.88 -16.54 -133.67
N ASN A 37 -14.74 -17.86 -133.61
CA ASN A 37 -14.67 -18.74 -134.77
C ASN A 37 -15.34 -20.10 -134.47
N ASP A 38 -15.57 -20.90 -135.52
CA ASP A 38 -16.28 -22.19 -135.37
C ASP A 38 -15.37 -23.33 -134.86
N THR A 39 -14.09 -23.04 -134.61
CA THR A 39 -13.09 -24.05 -134.25
C THR A 39 -13.08 -24.25 -132.73
N CYS A 40 -13.28 -25.49 -132.30
CA CYS A 40 -13.20 -25.82 -130.88
C CYS A 40 -11.75 -25.74 -130.38
N PRO A 41 -11.47 -24.99 -129.30
CA PRO A 41 -10.11 -24.83 -128.77
C PRO A 41 -9.54 -26.14 -128.21
N PHE A 42 -10.37 -27.14 -127.90
CA PHE A 42 -9.95 -28.40 -127.29
C PHE A 42 -9.66 -29.50 -128.31
N CYS A 43 -10.55 -29.72 -129.29
CA CYS A 43 -10.37 -30.77 -130.31
C CYS A 43 -9.87 -30.25 -131.66
N GLN A 44 -9.77 -28.93 -131.84
CA GLN A 44 -9.32 -28.25 -133.06
C GLN A 44 -10.18 -28.53 -134.31
N GLN A 45 -11.38 -29.11 -134.13
CA GLN A 45 -12.36 -29.32 -135.19
C GLN A 45 -13.42 -28.23 -135.21
N LYS A 46 -14.02 -27.98 -136.39
CA LYS A 46 -15.12 -27.02 -136.58
C LYS A 46 -16.44 -27.55 -135.99
N THR A 47 -16.59 -27.41 -134.67
CA THR A 47 -17.69 -28.00 -133.90
C THR A 47 -18.46 -26.97 -133.07
N ILE A 48 -17.98 -25.73 -132.99
CA ILE A 48 -18.62 -24.64 -132.24
C ILE A 48 -19.62 -23.92 -133.14
N THR A 49 -20.74 -24.57 -133.45
CA THR A 49 -21.82 -23.99 -134.26
C THR A 49 -22.58 -22.91 -133.49
N GLU A 50 -23.31 -22.05 -134.20
CA GLU A 50 -24.16 -21.03 -133.58
C GLU A 50 -25.24 -21.65 -132.65
N SER A 51 -25.82 -22.79 -133.05
CA SER A 51 -26.75 -23.56 -132.19
C SER A 51 -26.07 -24.01 -130.89
N PHE A 52 -24.84 -24.53 -130.96
CA PHE A 52 -24.07 -24.94 -129.78
C PHE A 52 -23.83 -23.76 -128.83
N ARG A 53 -23.48 -22.58 -129.36
CA ARG A 53 -23.29 -21.35 -128.56
C ARG A 53 -24.57 -20.95 -127.84
N GLN A 54 -25.71 -20.93 -128.53
CA GLN A 54 -27.00 -20.59 -127.94
C GLN A 54 -27.43 -21.59 -126.86
N GLN A 55 -27.19 -22.89 -127.06
CA GLN A 55 -27.47 -23.90 -126.04
C GLN A 55 -26.57 -23.73 -124.80
N LEU A 56 -25.30 -23.39 -125.00
CA LEU A 56 -24.34 -23.12 -123.94
C LEU A 56 -24.68 -21.84 -123.15
N GLU A 57 -25.07 -20.76 -123.84
CA GLU A 57 -25.50 -19.50 -123.23
C GLU A 57 -26.81 -19.63 -122.47
N LYS A 58 -27.77 -20.39 -123.02
CA LYS A 58 -29.04 -20.70 -122.35
C LYS A 58 -28.83 -21.53 -121.08
N TYR A 59 -27.81 -22.38 -121.05
CA TYR A 59 -27.46 -23.16 -119.87
C TYR A 59 -26.80 -22.32 -118.77
N PHE A 60 -25.91 -21.40 -119.14
CA PHE A 60 -25.30 -20.42 -118.24
C PHE A 60 -25.96 -19.05 -118.38
N ASP A 61 -27.27 -19.03 -118.15
CA ASP A 61 -28.14 -17.86 -118.27
C ASP A 61 -27.80 -16.71 -117.29
N GLU A 62 -28.51 -15.59 -117.42
CA GLU A 62 -28.38 -14.45 -116.50
C GLU A 62 -28.63 -14.86 -115.04
N ASN A 63 -29.53 -15.80 -114.78
CA ASN A 63 -29.85 -16.29 -113.44
C ASN A 63 -28.66 -17.02 -112.77
N PHE A 64 -27.89 -17.81 -113.53
CA PHE A 64 -26.66 -18.42 -113.03
C PHE A 64 -25.60 -17.36 -112.68
N LYS A 65 -25.42 -16.35 -113.55
CA LYS A 65 -24.48 -15.24 -113.33
C LYS A 65 -24.89 -14.41 -112.11
N ASP A 66 -26.17 -14.07 -111.97
CA ASP A 66 -26.72 -13.31 -110.86
C ASP A 66 -26.55 -14.03 -109.53
N LYS A 67 -26.82 -15.34 -109.47
CA LYS A 67 -26.60 -16.15 -108.26
C LYS A 67 -25.13 -16.26 -107.87
N LYS A 68 -24.23 -16.40 -108.85
CA LYS A 68 -22.79 -16.41 -108.61
C LYS A 68 -22.32 -15.06 -108.05
N GLN A 69 -22.86 -13.97 -108.59
CA GLN A 69 -22.62 -12.63 -108.06
C GLN A 69 -23.16 -12.51 -106.63
N GLU A 70 -24.42 -12.87 -106.38
CA GLU A 70 -25.05 -12.79 -105.06
C GLU A 70 -24.22 -13.54 -104.01
N LEU A 71 -23.69 -14.72 -104.36
CA LEU A 71 -22.79 -15.49 -103.50
C LEU A 71 -21.47 -14.75 -103.21
N LEU A 72 -20.88 -14.05 -104.19
CA LEU A 72 -19.69 -13.21 -103.98
C LEU A 72 -19.98 -12.04 -103.03
N ILE A 73 -21.13 -11.38 -103.16
CA ILE A 73 -21.55 -10.32 -102.22
C ILE A 73 -21.71 -10.90 -100.82
N LYS A 74 -22.45 -12.02 -100.67
CA LYS A 74 -22.64 -12.66 -99.36
C LYS A 74 -21.33 -13.12 -98.74
N LYS A 75 -20.39 -13.64 -99.53
CA LYS A 75 -19.04 -13.98 -99.08
C LYS A 75 -18.33 -12.74 -98.53
N SER A 76 -18.30 -11.65 -99.29
CA SER A 76 -17.66 -10.40 -98.86
C SER A 76 -18.28 -9.83 -97.59
N GLN A 77 -19.61 -9.89 -97.46
CA GLN A 77 -20.32 -9.52 -96.23
C GLN A 77 -19.95 -10.40 -95.04
N TYR A 78 -19.86 -11.72 -95.24
CA TYR A 78 -19.45 -12.67 -94.20
C TYR A 78 -18.02 -12.42 -93.73
N GLU A 79 -17.08 -12.22 -94.66
CA GLU A 79 -15.67 -11.89 -94.37
C GLU A 79 -15.56 -10.56 -93.61
N SER A 80 -16.28 -9.53 -94.04
CA SER A 80 -16.27 -8.21 -93.39
C SER A 80 -16.84 -8.26 -91.97
N PHE A 81 -18.00 -8.92 -91.79
CA PHE A 81 -18.64 -9.07 -90.48
C PHE A 81 -17.78 -9.86 -89.51
N PHE A 82 -17.21 -10.99 -89.96
CA PHE A 82 -16.32 -11.79 -89.15
C PHE A 82 -15.06 -11.01 -88.76
N SER A 83 -14.41 -10.35 -89.72
CA SER A 83 -13.19 -9.57 -89.48
C SER A 83 -13.41 -8.48 -88.43
N SER A 84 -14.54 -7.76 -88.49
CA SER A 84 -14.89 -6.73 -87.52
C SER A 84 -15.02 -7.28 -86.10
N ILE A 85 -15.81 -8.36 -85.93
CA ILE A 85 -16.03 -9.00 -84.63
C ILE A 85 -14.75 -9.63 -84.11
N PHE A 86 -14.05 -10.39 -84.95
CA PHE A 86 -12.85 -11.11 -84.56
C PHE A 86 -11.73 -10.15 -84.12
N LYS A 87 -11.58 -9.00 -84.80
CA LYS A 87 -10.66 -7.94 -84.36
C LYS A 87 -11.04 -7.37 -82.99
N ALA A 88 -12.32 -7.17 -82.71
CA ALA A 88 -12.78 -6.71 -81.40
C ALA A 88 -12.48 -7.74 -80.30
N LEU A 89 -12.72 -9.03 -80.57
CA LEU A 89 -12.44 -10.11 -79.62
C LEU A 89 -10.95 -10.30 -79.37
N LEU A 90 -10.10 -10.19 -80.40
CA LEU A 90 -8.64 -10.19 -80.24
C LEU A 90 -8.15 -9.00 -79.42
N ASN A 91 -8.75 -7.82 -79.60
CA ASN A 91 -8.41 -6.65 -78.79
C ASN A 91 -8.77 -6.87 -77.32
N ILE A 92 -9.96 -7.43 -77.03
CA ILE A 92 -10.35 -7.83 -75.67
C ILE A 92 -9.33 -8.82 -75.09
N GLU A 93 -8.98 -9.88 -75.83
CA GLU A 93 -8.00 -10.87 -75.38
C GLU A 93 -6.63 -10.22 -75.07
N SER A 94 -6.17 -9.30 -75.92
CA SER A 94 -4.89 -8.61 -75.75
C SER A 94 -4.88 -7.69 -74.53
N LEU A 95 -5.94 -6.92 -74.32
CA LEU A 95 -6.06 -6.01 -73.17
C LEU A 95 -6.16 -6.79 -71.86
N GLU A 96 -6.97 -7.84 -71.83
CA GLU A 96 -7.15 -8.64 -70.62
C GLU A 96 -5.92 -9.50 -70.29
N LYS A 97 -5.12 -9.94 -71.27
CA LYS A 97 -3.81 -10.58 -71.03
C LYS A 97 -2.82 -9.68 -70.29
N GLN A 98 -2.91 -8.37 -70.47
CA GLN A 98 -2.07 -7.38 -69.78
C GLN A 98 -2.66 -6.96 -68.43
N ASN A 99 -3.92 -7.31 -68.16
CA ASN A 99 -4.63 -6.96 -66.93
C ASN A 99 -4.37 -8.02 -65.84
N SER A 100 -3.53 -7.69 -64.86
CA SER A 100 -3.21 -8.59 -63.73
C SER A 100 -4.42 -8.95 -62.85
N ASN A 101 -5.49 -8.15 -62.91
CA ASN A 101 -6.72 -8.34 -62.15
C ASN A 101 -7.90 -8.77 -63.02
N SER A 102 -7.64 -9.28 -64.23
CA SER A 102 -8.69 -9.73 -65.15
C SER A 102 -9.66 -10.69 -64.46
N LYS A 103 -10.95 -10.49 -64.73
CA LYS A 103 -12.02 -11.40 -64.31
C LYS A 103 -12.45 -12.34 -65.43
N LEU A 104 -11.86 -12.20 -66.61
CA LEU A 104 -12.12 -13.05 -67.76
C LEU A 104 -11.28 -14.32 -67.65
N ASP A 105 -11.91 -15.48 -67.84
CA ASP A 105 -11.16 -16.72 -68.05
C ASP A 105 -10.49 -16.69 -69.42
N LEU A 106 -9.27 -16.15 -69.45
CA LEU A 106 -8.46 -16.00 -70.66
C LEU A 106 -8.17 -17.33 -71.34
N SER A 107 -8.08 -18.42 -70.57
CA SER A 107 -7.80 -19.74 -71.13
C SER A 107 -8.98 -20.25 -71.93
N LEU A 108 -10.18 -20.21 -71.33
CA LEU A 108 -11.42 -20.64 -71.96
C LEU A 108 -11.81 -19.72 -73.12
N PHE A 109 -11.68 -18.41 -72.93
CA PHE A 109 -11.93 -17.41 -73.98
C PHE A 109 -11.03 -17.63 -75.21
N SER A 110 -9.73 -17.88 -75.00
CA SER A 110 -8.78 -18.13 -76.10
C SER A 110 -9.08 -19.42 -76.86
N ILE A 111 -9.55 -20.46 -76.16
CA ILE A 111 -9.96 -21.73 -76.78
C ILE A 111 -11.14 -21.49 -77.73
N HIS A 112 -12.21 -20.86 -77.24
CA HIS A 112 -13.39 -20.57 -78.07
C HIS A 112 -13.10 -19.59 -79.20
N LEU A 113 -12.21 -18.61 -78.98
CA LEU A 113 -11.79 -17.67 -80.02
C LEU A 113 -11.04 -18.38 -81.16
N LYS A 114 -10.14 -19.31 -80.85
CA LYS A 114 -9.44 -20.14 -81.85
C LYS A 114 -10.39 -21.08 -82.58
N ALA A 115 -11.34 -21.69 -81.86
CA ALA A 115 -12.36 -22.55 -82.46
C ALA A 115 -13.25 -21.77 -83.43
N LEU A 116 -13.70 -20.58 -83.05
CA LEU A 116 -14.47 -19.67 -83.89
C LEU A 116 -13.72 -19.30 -85.18
N HIS A 117 -12.43 -18.96 -85.07
CA HIS A 117 -11.60 -18.67 -86.25
C HIS A 117 -11.45 -19.88 -87.17
N SER A 118 -11.28 -21.08 -86.60
CA SER A 118 -11.14 -22.32 -87.37
C SER A 118 -12.43 -22.65 -88.14
N GLN A 119 -13.59 -22.51 -87.49
CA GLN A 119 -14.90 -22.71 -88.13
C GLN A 119 -15.16 -21.69 -89.24
N TYR A 120 -14.76 -20.43 -89.04
CA TYR A 120 -14.82 -19.40 -90.08
C TYR A 120 -13.92 -19.74 -91.27
N ALA A 121 -12.66 -20.11 -91.03
CA ALA A 121 -11.72 -20.47 -92.09
C ALA A 121 -12.24 -21.65 -92.91
N GLU A 122 -12.78 -22.68 -92.24
CA GLU A 122 -13.42 -23.82 -92.89
C GLU A 122 -14.61 -23.38 -93.76
N ASN A 123 -15.49 -22.51 -93.25
CA ASN A 123 -16.62 -21.96 -93.99
C ASN A 123 -16.18 -21.16 -95.22
N ILE A 124 -15.09 -20.40 -95.13
CA ILE A 124 -14.54 -19.67 -96.27
C ILE A 124 -14.02 -20.62 -97.35
N GLU A 125 -13.33 -21.70 -96.97
CA GLU A 125 -12.88 -22.72 -97.94
C GLU A 125 -14.07 -23.45 -98.59
N HIS A 126 -15.10 -23.77 -97.82
CA HIS A 126 -16.38 -24.29 -98.31
C HIS A 126 -17.04 -23.35 -99.32
N ILE A 127 -17.10 -22.04 -99.04
CA ILE A 127 -17.65 -21.03 -99.96
C ILE A 127 -16.77 -20.88 -101.22
N LYS A 128 -15.44 -20.90 -101.09
CA LYS A 128 -14.52 -20.87 -102.24
C LYS A 128 -14.71 -22.09 -103.13
N ALA A 129 -14.78 -23.29 -102.54
CA ALA A 129 -15.04 -24.52 -103.27
C ALA A 129 -16.38 -24.49 -104.02
N LYS A 130 -17.42 -23.85 -103.44
CA LYS A 130 -18.71 -23.62 -104.12
C LYS A 130 -18.62 -22.63 -105.28
N LEU A 131 -17.79 -21.59 -105.15
CA LEU A 131 -17.57 -20.58 -106.21
C LEU A 131 -16.74 -21.14 -107.37
N GLU A 132 -15.78 -22.02 -107.07
CA GLU A 132 -14.94 -22.68 -108.07
C GLU A 132 -15.64 -23.85 -108.76
N ASN A 133 -16.52 -24.54 -108.02
CA ASN A 133 -17.31 -25.67 -108.48
C ASN A 133 -18.80 -25.49 -108.07
N SER A 134 -19.57 -24.85 -108.95
CA SER A 134 -20.96 -24.46 -108.71
C SER A 134 -21.89 -25.68 -108.53
N SER A 135 -21.47 -26.86 -108.97
CA SER A 135 -22.23 -28.11 -108.82
C SER A 135 -22.19 -28.67 -107.39
N ASN A 136 -21.20 -28.32 -106.59
CA ASN A 136 -21.00 -28.93 -105.26
C ASN A 136 -22.07 -28.49 -104.27
N ILE A 137 -22.65 -29.43 -103.51
CA ILE A 137 -23.50 -29.07 -102.36
C ILE A 137 -22.58 -28.85 -101.17
N VAL A 138 -22.63 -27.66 -100.59
CA VAL A 138 -21.77 -27.25 -99.48
C VAL A 138 -22.64 -26.93 -98.26
N LYS A 139 -22.24 -27.44 -97.09
CA LYS A 139 -22.88 -27.19 -95.80
C LYS A 139 -21.90 -26.43 -94.90
N LEU A 140 -22.32 -25.24 -94.44
CA LEU A 140 -21.50 -24.44 -93.53
C LEU A 140 -21.61 -24.93 -92.09
N THR A 141 -20.50 -24.88 -91.37
CA THR A 141 -20.40 -25.14 -89.93
C THR A 141 -20.94 -23.92 -89.18
N SER A 142 -21.85 -24.14 -88.22
CA SER A 142 -22.44 -23.04 -87.44
C SER A 142 -21.44 -22.49 -86.42
N THR A 143 -21.20 -21.18 -86.45
CA THR A 143 -20.37 -20.48 -85.47
C THR A 143 -21.12 -20.10 -84.18
N ARG A 144 -22.43 -20.40 -84.09
CA ARG A 144 -23.30 -19.92 -83.02
C ARG A 144 -22.84 -20.38 -81.64
N ASN A 145 -22.41 -21.63 -81.50
CA ASN A 145 -22.02 -22.19 -80.20
C ASN A 145 -20.77 -21.50 -79.65
N GLU A 146 -19.76 -21.25 -80.49
CA GLU A 146 -18.56 -20.53 -80.06
C GLU A 146 -18.87 -19.07 -79.74
N CYS A 147 -19.73 -18.41 -80.52
CA CYS A 147 -20.18 -17.05 -80.20
C CYS A 147 -20.91 -16.97 -78.85
N LEU A 148 -21.75 -17.97 -78.53
CA LEU A 148 -22.44 -18.03 -77.24
C LEU A 148 -21.45 -18.30 -76.09
N ALA A 149 -20.51 -19.24 -76.26
CA ALA A 149 -19.50 -19.52 -75.25
C ALA A 149 -18.61 -18.29 -74.95
N ILE A 150 -18.21 -17.56 -75.99
CA ILE A 150 -17.46 -16.29 -75.85
C ILE A 150 -18.31 -15.24 -75.11
N LYS A 151 -19.60 -15.12 -75.45
CA LYS A 151 -20.52 -14.22 -74.75
C LYS A 151 -20.65 -14.59 -73.27
N ASP A 152 -20.79 -15.87 -72.97
CA ASP A 152 -20.94 -16.35 -71.59
C ASP A 152 -19.68 -16.06 -70.76
N CYS A 153 -18.49 -16.24 -71.34
CA CYS A 153 -17.23 -15.82 -70.69
C CYS A 153 -17.21 -14.33 -70.35
N ILE A 154 -17.69 -13.48 -71.26
CA ILE A 154 -17.78 -12.02 -71.05
C ILE A 154 -18.82 -11.67 -69.98
N ASP A 155 -19.99 -12.31 -70.01
CA ASP A 155 -21.08 -12.07 -69.06
C ASP A 155 -20.66 -12.46 -67.62
N ILE A 156 -19.98 -13.61 -67.46
CA ILE A 156 -19.43 -14.04 -66.17
C ILE A 156 -18.40 -13.04 -65.65
N ALA A 157 -17.48 -12.59 -66.52
CA ALA A 157 -16.47 -11.60 -66.15
C ALA A 157 -17.11 -10.28 -65.70
N ASN A 158 -18.12 -9.80 -66.43
CA ASN A 158 -18.86 -8.58 -66.09
C ASN A 158 -19.60 -8.71 -64.76
N GLN A 159 -20.21 -9.87 -64.47
CA GLN A 159 -20.84 -10.12 -63.18
C GLN A 159 -19.84 -10.04 -62.02
N ALA A 160 -18.66 -10.66 -62.17
CA ALA A 160 -17.60 -10.59 -61.16
C ALA A 160 -17.08 -9.15 -60.96
N ILE A 161 -16.99 -8.35 -62.03
CA ILE A 161 -16.63 -6.93 -61.97
C ILE A 161 -17.70 -6.14 -61.19
N ASP A 162 -18.99 -6.38 -61.47
CA ASP A 162 -20.09 -5.71 -60.79
C ASP A 162 -20.14 -6.03 -59.29
N GLU A 163 -19.92 -7.29 -58.91
CA GLU A 163 -19.82 -7.72 -57.52
C GLU A 163 -18.66 -7.03 -56.81
N HIS A 164 -17.48 -6.98 -57.43
CA HIS A 164 -16.34 -6.26 -56.90
C HIS A 164 -16.63 -4.75 -56.73
N ASN A 165 -17.24 -4.12 -57.74
CA ASN A 165 -17.60 -2.70 -57.70
C ASN A 165 -18.69 -2.39 -56.66
N LYS A 166 -19.57 -3.35 -56.33
CA LYS A 166 -20.51 -3.21 -55.21
C LYS A 166 -19.77 -3.16 -53.87
N ILE A 167 -18.78 -4.03 -53.66
CA ILE A 167 -17.94 -4.00 -52.45
C ILE A 167 -17.20 -2.67 -52.34
N ILE A 168 -16.59 -2.19 -53.43
CA ILE A 168 -15.87 -0.91 -53.44
C ILE A 168 -16.80 0.27 -53.14
N ARG A 169 -18.02 0.29 -53.70
CA ARG A 169 -19.03 1.33 -53.37
C ARG A 169 -19.42 1.33 -51.90
N ASN A 170 -19.44 0.16 -51.26
CA ASN A 170 -19.77 -0.01 -49.85
C ASN A 170 -18.53 -0.13 -48.94
N ILE A 171 -17.33 0.20 -49.41
CA ILE A 171 -16.07 -0.07 -48.69
C ILE A 171 -16.03 0.56 -47.29
N LYS A 172 -16.64 1.73 -47.12
CA LYS A 172 -16.74 2.39 -45.81
C LYS A 172 -17.58 1.57 -44.83
N GLU A 173 -18.67 1.00 -45.32
CA GLU A 173 -19.62 0.21 -44.55
C GLU A 173 -19.06 -1.18 -44.26
N GLU A 174 -18.45 -1.84 -45.26
CA GLU A 174 -17.78 -3.13 -45.08
C GLU A 174 -16.61 -3.04 -44.10
N HIS A 175 -15.81 -1.96 -44.18
CA HIS A 175 -14.73 -1.74 -43.23
C HIS A 175 -15.25 -1.46 -41.81
N ARG A 176 -16.41 -0.81 -41.67
CA ARG A 176 -17.09 -0.61 -40.39
C ARG A 176 -17.59 -1.94 -39.82
N ASN A 177 -18.19 -2.77 -40.66
CA ASN A 177 -18.68 -4.09 -40.27
C ASN A 177 -17.53 -5.01 -39.84
N LEU A 178 -16.45 -5.06 -40.61
CA LEU A 178 -15.25 -5.82 -40.26
C LEU A 178 -14.66 -5.37 -38.93
N LYS A 179 -14.54 -4.05 -38.68
CA LYS A 179 -14.10 -3.53 -37.38
C LYS A 179 -15.01 -4.00 -36.24
N ASN A 180 -16.32 -3.96 -36.44
CA ASN A 180 -17.28 -4.43 -35.44
C ASN A 180 -17.14 -5.94 -35.18
N ASP A 181 -16.94 -6.72 -36.22
CA ASP A 181 -16.79 -8.18 -36.10
C ASP A 181 -15.48 -8.57 -35.42
N ILE A 182 -14.39 -7.84 -35.69
CA ILE A 182 -13.14 -7.96 -34.93
C ILE A 182 -13.38 -7.66 -33.45
N TRP A 183 -14.07 -6.58 -33.11
CA TRP A 183 -14.39 -6.25 -31.72
C TRP A 183 -15.28 -7.29 -31.05
N LYS A 184 -16.29 -7.85 -31.75
CA LYS A 184 -17.11 -8.95 -31.23
C LYS A 184 -16.27 -10.19 -30.96
N PHE A 185 -15.36 -10.53 -31.87
CA PHE A 185 -14.44 -11.66 -31.71
C PHE A 185 -13.54 -11.46 -30.48
N VAL A 186 -12.86 -10.32 -30.38
CA VAL A 186 -11.99 -10.00 -29.23
C VAL A 186 -12.77 -10.01 -27.91
N ALA A 187 -13.99 -9.46 -27.89
CA ALA A 187 -14.86 -9.48 -26.72
C ALA A 187 -15.29 -10.90 -26.34
N ASN A 188 -15.56 -11.76 -27.32
CA ASN A 188 -15.92 -13.16 -27.09
C ASN A 188 -14.74 -13.96 -26.53
N GLU A 189 -13.55 -13.83 -27.12
CA GLU A 189 -12.32 -14.47 -26.62
C GLU A 189 -11.98 -14.02 -25.19
N SER A 190 -12.19 -12.73 -24.90
CA SER A 190 -11.92 -12.15 -23.58
C SER A 190 -13.02 -12.39 -22.55
N LYS A 191 -14.16 -13.00 -22.94
CA LYS A 191 -15.36 -13.11 -22.10
C LYS A 191 -15.07 -13.83 -20.78
N ASN A 192 -14.39 -14.98 -20.83
CA ASN A 192 -14.09 -15.76 -19.63
C ASN A 192 -13.18 -14.98 -18.67
N SER A 193 -12.12 -14.35 -19.19
CA SER A 193 -11.21 -13.51 -18.41
C SER A 193 -11.92 -12.31 -17.79
N TYR A 194 -12.82 -11.67 -18.55
CA TYR A 194 -13.63 -10.56 -18.07
C TYR A 194 -14.62 -11.00 -16.99
N GLU A 195 -15.30 -12.13 -17.15
CA GLU A 195 -16.22 -12.65 -16.13
C GLU A 195 -15.51 -13.02 -14.83
N LEU A 196 -14.31 -13.60 -14.91
CA LEU A 196 -13.46 -13.87 -13.75
C LEU A 196 -13.03 -12.59 -13.05
N TYR A 197 -12.56 -11.60 -13.82
CA TYR A 197 -12.19 -10.28 -13.29
C TYR A 197 -13.40 -9.60 -12.63
N ARG A 198 -14.55 -9.60 -13.30
CA ARG A 198 -15.78 -8.99 -12.81
C ARG A 198 -16.25 -9.64 -11.52
N LYS A 199 -16.27 -10.98 -11.43
CA LYS A 199 -16.60 -11.68 -10.18
C LYS A 199 -15.66 -11.29 -9.04
N LYS A 200 -14.35 -11.20 -9.31
CA LYS A 200 -13.36 -10.79 -8.31
C LYS A 200 -13.57 -9.33 -7.88
N SER A 201 -13.78 -8.43 -8.84
CA SER A 201 -14.03 -7.00 -8.59
C SER A 201 -15.32 -6.77 -7.79
N ASP A 202 -16.42 -7.42 -8.20
CA ASP A 202 -17.71 -7.35 -7.50
C ASP A 202 -17.60 -7.92 -6.07
N GLY A 203 -16.86 -9.02 -5.89
CA GLY A 203 -16.58 -9.60 -4.57
C GLY A 203 -15.79 -8.65 -3.67
N LEU A 204 -14.72 -8.05 -4.20
CA LEU A 204 -13.92 -7.06 -3.48
C LEU A 204 -14.73 -5.80 -3.14
N SER A 205 -15.53 -5.29 -4.07
CA SER A 205 -16.39 -4.12 -3.87
C SER A 205 -17.43 -4.38 -2.77
N LYS A 206 -18.07 -5.56 -2.77
CA LYS A 206 -18.97 -5.98 -1.69
C LYS A 206 -18.24 -6.08 -0.35
N GLY A 207 -17.03 -6.63 -0.33
CA GLY A 207 -16.20 -6.70 0.87
C GLY A 207 -15.84 -5.32 1.43
N ILE A 208 -15.42 -4.39 0.56
CA ILE A 208 -15.16 -2.99 0.92
C ILE A 208 -16.42 -2.36 1.52
N LYS A 209 -17.57 -2.49 0.85
CA LYS A 209 -18.83 -1.92 1.33
C LYS A 209 -19.21 -2.45 2.71
N ALA A 210 -19.14 -3.78 2.90
CA ALA A 210 -19.46 -4.42 4.17
C ALA A 210 -18.50 -3.97 5.30
N LEU A 211 -17.19 -3.87 5.03
CA LEU A 211 -16.22 -3.37 6.01
C LEU A 211 -16.43 -1.89 6.32
N SER A 212 -16.72 -1.05 5.32
CA SER A 212 -17.03 0.36 5.53
C SER A 212 -18.29 0.56 6.38
N GLU A 213 -19.35 -0.23 6.15
CA GLU A 213 -20.55 -0.23 6.98
C GLU A 213 -20.23 -0.68 8.42
N LEU A 214 -19.39 -1.70 8.58
CA LEU A 214 -18.96 -2.18 9.91
C LEU A 214 -18.14 -1.12 10.66
N ILE A 215 -17.22 -0.44 9.97
CA ILE A 215 -16.43 0.67 10.50
C ILE A 215 -17.36 1.80 10.94
N SER A 216 -18.28 2.23 10.08
CA SER A 216 -19.24 3.30 10.41
C SER A 216 -20.12 2.93 11.61
N THR A 217 -20.59 1.68 11.66
CA THR A 217 -21.36 1.16 12.78
C THR A 217 -20.56 1.16 14.08
N ASN A 218 -19.31 0.69 14.03
CA ASN A 218 -18.43 0.65 15.20
C ASN A 218 -18.02 2.07 15.65
N GLN A 219 -17.75 2.99 14.72
CA GLN A 219 -17.51 4.41 15.06
C GLN A 219 -18.73 5.05 15.74
N THR A 220 -19.94 4.71 15.30
CA THR A 220 -21.17 5.17 15.94
C THR A 220 -21.32 4.58 17.34
N LYS A 221 -20.97 3.29 17.54
CA LYS A 221 -20.94 2.66 18.87
C LYS A 221 -19.89 3.30 19.78
N ILE A 222 -18.68 3.57 19.27
CA ILE A 222 -17.62 4.27 20.00
C ILE A 222 -18.13 5.63 20.46
N ARG A 223 -18.70 6.45 19.56
CA ARG A 223 -19.26 7.76 19.93
C ARG A 223 -20.35 7.63 21.01
N LYS A 224 -21.25 6.66 20.88
CA LYS A 224 -22.29 6.42 21.90
C LYS A 224 -21.68 6.04 23.25
N LEU A 225 -20.68 5.15 23.27
CA LEU A 225 -19.98 4.77 24.49
C LEU A 225 -19.19 5.94 25.07
N ASP A 226 -18.55 6.76 24.26
CA ASP A 226 -17.86 7.98 24.70
C ASP A 226 -18.83 9.00 25.29
N ASP A 227 -20.01 9.18 24.68
CA ASP A 227 -21.07 10.04 25.20
C ASP A 227 -21.66 9.49 26.51
N GLU A 228 -21.81 8.17 26.62
CA GLU A 228 -22.25 7.49 27.83
C GLU A 228 -21.19 7.60 28.95
N ILE A 229 -19.91 7.41 28.63
CA ILE A 229 -18.78 7.67 29.53
C ILE A 229 -18.77 9.13 29.95
N LYS A 230 -18.97 10.09 29.03
CA LYS A 230 -19.05 11.52 29.35
C LYS A 230 -20.23 11.83 30.27
N ASN A 231 -21.39 11.22 30.07
CA ASN A 231 -22.56 11.42 30.93
C ASN A 231 -22.40 10.75 32.31
N LEU A 232 -21.86 9.53 32.36
CA LEU A 232 -21.51 8.86 33.62
C LEU A 232 -20.42 9.64 34.36
N ASN A 233 -19.43 10.17 33.65
CA ASN A 233 -18.39 11.04 34.21
C ASN A 233 -18.97 12.38 34.68
N LYS A 234 -19.95 12.97 34.02
CA LYS A 234 -20.66 14.15 34.54
C LYS A 234 -21.33 13.88 35.89
N ASN A 235 -21.78 12.65 36.12
CA ASN A 235 -22.34 12.22 37.40
C ASN A 235 -21.25 11.86 38.45
N ILE A 236 -19.98 11.66 38.03
CA ILE A 236 -18.83 11.35 38.89
C ILE A 236 -17.96 12.58 39.18
N THR A 237 -17.88 13.56 38.28
CA THR A 237 -17.16 14.82 38.47
C THR A 237 -18.07 15.85 39.11
N GLY A 238 -18.53 15.52 40.32
CA GLY A 238 -19.06 16.51 41.23
C GLY A 238 -17.92 17.43 41.62
N VAL A 239 -17.83 18.58 40.97
CA VAL A 239 -17.11 19.76 41.46
C VAL A 239 -17.37 19.83 42.98
N GLN A 240 -18.62 19.58 43.42
CA GLN A 240 -19.03 19.51 44.82
C GLN A 240 -18.37 18.40 45.64
N SER A 241 -18.26 17.16 45.12
CA SER A 241 -17.61 16.05 45.82
C SER A 241 -16.12 16.33 46.10
N THR A 242 -15.43 17.03 45.19
CA THR A 242 -14.05 17.46 45.41
C THR A 242 -13.96 18.50 46.53
N VAL A 243 -14.90 19.46 46.56
CA VAL A 243 -14.96 20.47 47.63
C VAL A 243 -15.33 19.87 48.97
N ASP A 244 -16.29 18.95 49.02
CA ASP A 244 -16.69 18.26 50.23
C ASP A 244 -15.52 17.47 50.80
N GLU A 245 -14.74 16.81 49.95
CA GLU A 245 -13.56 16.06 50.36
C GLU A 245 -12.43 16.98 50.85
N ILE A 246 -12.16 18.10 50.18
CA ILE A 246 -11.18 19.08 50.65
C ILE A 246 -11.60 19.67 51.99
N ASN A 247 -12.85 20.10 52.14
CA ASN A 247 -13.39 20.62 53.39
C ASN A 247 -13.35 19.57 54.52
N ARG A 248 -13.65 18.31 54.21
CA ARG A 248 -13.52 17.19 55.16
C ARG A 248 -12.08 17.04 55.66
N LEU A 249 -11.09 17.17 54.77
CA LEU A 249 -9.68 17.11 55.15
C LEU A 249 -9.27 18.34 55.97
N LEU A 250 -9.66 19.54 55.56
CA LEU A 250 -9.39 20.79 56.30
C LEU A 250 -9.86 20.68 57.77
N ILE A 251 -11.13 20.28 57.97
CA ILE A 251 -11.72 20.10 59.32
C ILE A 251 -10.98 19.02 60.12
N ARG A 252 -10.69 17.86 59.50
CA ARG A 252 -9.99 16.76 60.18
C ARG A 252 -8.59 17.13 60.65
N PHE A 253 -7.96 18.08 59.98
CA PHE A 253 -6.62 18.54 60.27
C PHE A 253 -6.58 19.85 61.07
N GLY A 254 -7.73 20.33 61.54
CA GLY A 254 -7.83 21.49 62.45
C GLY A 254 -7.84 22.85 61.76
N PHE A 255 -8.00 22.90 60.43
CA PHE A 255 -8.21 24.14 59.68
C PHE A 255 -9.70 24.46 59.65
N ASN A 256 -10.20 25.06 60.74
CA ASN A 256 -11.62 25.37 60.92
C ASN A 256 -11.96 26.81 60.52
N ASN A 257 -10.95 27.67 60.42
CA ASN A 257 -11.06 29.10 60.20
C ASN A 257 -11.41 29.51 58.75
N PHE A 258 -11.48 28.55 57.82
CA PHE A 258 -11.95 28.75 56.46
C PHE A 258 -12.47 27.45 55.82
N GLN A 259 -13.23 27.59 54.74
CA GLN A 259 -13.74 26.49 53.93
C GLN A 259 -13.86 26.89 52.45
N LEU A 260 -13.90 25.90 51.55
CA LEU A 260 -14.26 26.09 50.15
C LEU A 260 -15.78 26.11 49.99
N VAL A 261 -16.31 27.14 49.34
CA VAL A 261 -17.73 27.30 49.01
C VAL A 261 -17.91 27.63 47.53
N PRO A 262 -19.06 27.31 46.91
CA PRO A 262 -19.37 27.73 45.54
C PRO A 262 -19.15 29.23 45.35
N SER A 263 -18.49 29.61 44.26
CA SER A 263 -18.23 31.00 43.94
C SER A 263 -19.57 31.72 43.70
N PRO A 264 -19.83 32.85 44.38
CA PRO A 264 -21.05 33.63 44.15
C PRO A 264 -21.05 34.33 42.78
N ASP A 265 -19.88 34.57 42.20
CA ASP A 265 -19.71 35.39 41.00
C ASP A 265 -19.56 34.58 39.71
N ILE A 266 -19.13 33.32 39.80
CA ILE A 266 -18.79 32.50 38.64
C ILE A 266 -19.33 31.07 38.81
N GLU A 267 -20.22 30.68 37.90
CA GLU A 267 -20.82 29.34 37.87
C GLU A 267 -19.74 28.25 37.67
N ASN A 268 -19.79 27.18 38.47
CA ASN A 268 -18.80 26.08 38.52
C ASN A 268 -17.40 26.43 39.05
N TYR A 269 -17.25 27.55 39.77
CA TYR A 269 -16.01 27.90 40.49
C TYR A 269 -16.21 27.86 42.00
N TYR A 270 -15.11 27.98 42.73
CA TYR A 270 -15.09 28.01 44.19
C TYR A 270 -14.38 29.24 44.72
N ALA A 271 -14.81 29.67 45.91
CA ALA A 271 -14.17 30.70 46.69
C ALA A 271 -13.81 30.16 48.08
N ILE A 272 -12.79 30.74 48.70
CA ILE A 272 -12.42 30.44 50.09
C ILE A 272 -13.17 31.42 50.98
N GLN A 273 -13.96 30.92 51.93
CA GLN A 273 -14.75 31.71 52.85
C GLN A 273 -14.24 31.51 54.28
N ARG A 274 -14.10 32.61 55.04
CA ARG A 274 -13.77 32.61 56.47
C ARG A 274 -15.02 32.29 57.31
N GLU A 275 -14.83 31.96 58.59
CA GLU A 275 -15.93 31.71 59.54
C GLU A 275 -16.93 32.87 59.65
N ASP A 276 -16.47 34.12 59.47
CA ASP A 276 -17.31 35.32 59.50
C ASP A 276 -18.14 35.52 58.22
N GLY A 277 -18.02 34.63 57.23
CA GLY A 277 -18.71 34.67 55.95
C GLY A 277 -18.00 35.50 54.88
N SER A 278 -16.89 36.17 55.20
CA SER A 278 -16.11 36.97 54.24
C SER A 278 -15.27 36.09 53.30
N LEU A 279 -15.03 36.57 52.07
CA LEU A 279 -14.16 35.90 51.11
C LEU A 279 -12.68 36.19 51.39
N ALA A 280 -11.88 35.14 51.52
CA ALA A 280 -10.46 35.20 51.84
C ALA A 280 -9.60 35.47 50.58
N HIS A 281 -9.66 36.68 50.04
CA HIS A 281 -8.90 37.03 48.83
C HIS A 281 -7.41 37.33 49.10
N SER A 282 -7.08 37.95 50.23
CA SER A 282 -5.72 38.43 50.56
C SER A 282 -5.29 38.14 52.00
N THR A 283 -6.12 37.44 52.77
CA THR A 283 -5.91 37.22 54.21
C THR A 283 -5.41 35.83 54.54
N LEU A 284 -5.14 34.98 53.55
CA LEU A 284 -4.57 33.65 53.76
C LEU A 284 -3.09 33.76 54.09
N SER A 285 -2.65 33.04 55.12
CA SER A 285 -1.23 32.88 55.41
C SER A 285 -0.55 32.02 54.34
N GLU A 286 0.76 32.16 54.20
CA GLU A 286 1.57 31.33 53.29
C GLU A 286 1.36 29.82 53.54
N GLY A 287 1.21 29.44 54.81
CA GLY A 287 0.92 28.05 55.18
C GLY A 287 -0.46 27.56 54.74
N GLU A 288 -1.50 28.39 54.91
CA GLU A 288 -2.86 28.07 54.45
C GLU A 288 -2.91 27.93 52.93
N ILE A 289 -2.27 28.85 52.20
CA ILE A 289 -2.20 28.80 50.73
C ILE A 289 -1.52 27.52 50.27
N THR A 290 -0.36 27.20 50.85
CA THR A 290 0.42 26.02 50.50
C THR A 290 -0.36 24.74 50.77
N PHE A 291 -1.03 24.67 51.92
CA PHE A 291 -1.79 23.48 52.32
C PHE A 291 -3.04 23.26 51.45
N ILE A 292 -3.83 24.30 51.20
CA ILE A 292 -5.00 24.21 50.30
C ILE A 292 -4.57 23.81 48.89
N THR A 293 -3.50 24.42 48.37
CA THR A 293 -2.95 24.08 47.05
C THR A 293 -2.52 22.63 46.99
N PHE A 294 -1.88 22.13 48.05
CA PHE A 294 -1.50 20.73 48.17
C PHE A 294 -2.71 19.79 48.21
N LEU A 295 -3.75 20.10 48.99
CA LEU A 295 -4.99 19.32 49.01
C LEU A 295 -5.66 19.30 47.63
N TYR A 296 -5.70 20.43 46.94
CA TYR A 296 -6.22 20.53 45.59
C TYR A 296 -5.43 19.65 44.61
N PHE A 297 -4.10 19.71 44.68
CA PHE A 297 -3.23 18.85 43.90
C PHE A 297 -3.47 17.37 44.18
N LEU A 298 -3.64 16.96 45.44
CA LEU A 298 -3.99 15.59 45.79
C LEU A 298 -5.33 15.15 45.21
N GLN A 299 -6.36 16.01 45.24
CA GLN A 299 -7.63 15.69 44.60
C GLN A 299 -7.51 15.64 43.08
N LEU A 300 -6.65 16.45 42.47
CA LEU A 300 -6.35 16.37 41.04
C LEU A 300 -5.62 15.06 40.68
N VAL A 301 -4.76 14.56 41.56
CA VAL A 301 -4.10 13.26 41.38
C VAL A 301 -5.13 12.12 41.49
N LYS A 302 -6.07 12.20 42.43
CA LYS A 302 -7.13 11.21 42.65
C LYS A 302 -8.26 11.28 41.62
N GLY A 303 -8.54 12.45 41.05
CA GLY A 303 -9.64 12.71 40.14
C GLY A 303 -9.20 13.19 38.74
N SER A 304 -10.16 13.61 37.93
CA SER A 304 -9.92 14.25 36.63
C SER A 304 -10.65 15.58 36.57
N HIS A 305 -9.98 16.65 36.15
CA HIS A 305 -10.60 17.97 35.93
C HIS A 305 -11.46 18.05 34.66
N SER A 306 -11.42 17.04 33.80
CA SER A 306 -12.21 16.99 32.58
C SER A 306 -12.62 15.54 32.32
N GLY A 307 -13.88 15.32 31.95
CA GLY A 307 -14.44 13.99 31.67
C GLY A 307 -13.77 13.22 30.52
N GLU A 308 -12.70 13.75 29.92
CA GLU A 308 -11.89 13.14 28.86
C GLU A 308 -10.56 12.55 29.35
N THR A 309 -10.11 12.84 30.58
CA THR A 309 -8.72 12.54 31.04
C THR A 309 -8.61 11.51 32.17
N VAL A 310 -9.71 10.81 32.51
CA VAL A 310 -9.77 9.85 33.63
C VAL A 310 -8.83 8.65 33.43
N SER A 311 -8.54 8.23 32.19
CA SER A 311 -8.00 6.90 31.91
C SER A 311 -6.49 6.81 31.59
N ASN A 312 -5.73 7.91 31.68
CA ASN A 312 -4.30 7.86 31.33
C ASN A 312 -3.45 7.54 32.55
N ASP A 313 -2.47 6.65 32.37
CA ASP A 313 -1.41 6.41 33.34
C ASP A 313 -0.63 7.71 33.62
N ARG A 314 -0.36 8.00 34.90
CA ARG A 314 0.24 9.26 35.35
C ARG A 314 1.53 9.04 36.15
N ILE A 315 2.49 9.94 35.95
CA ILE A 315 3.65 10.13 36.83
C ILE A 315 3.39 11.38 37.64
N VAL A 316 3.44 11.26 38.97
CA VAL A 316 3.22 12.36 39.89
C VAL A 316 4.57 12.86 40.39
N VAL A 317 4.79 14.16 40.27
CA VAL A 317 6.00 14.82 40.78
C VAL A 317 5.56 15.83 41.83
N ILE A 318 6.13 15.70 43.04
CA ILE A 318 5.90 16.62 44.14
C ILE A 318 7.26 17.24 44.49
N ASP A 319 7.37 18.54 44.28
CA ASP A 319 8.58 19.30 44.62
C ASP A 319 8.36 20.07 45.91
N ASP A 320 9.08 19.67 46.95
CA ASP A 320 9.13 20.30 48.27
C ASP A 320 7.75 20.69 48.83
N PRO A 321 6.89 19.70 49.17
CA PRO A 321 5.50 19.98 49.57
C PRO A 321 5.38 20.73 50.91
N ILE A 322 6.51 21.04 51.55
CA ILE A 322 6.60 21.69 52.84
C ILE A 322 7.67 22.78 52.76
N SER A 323 7.25 23.99 52.41
CA SER A 323 8.04 25.20 52.63
C SER A 323 7.45 25.96 53.83
N SER A 324 8.25 26.25 54.86
CA SER A 324 7.89 27.17 55.95
C SER A 324 6.72 26.76 56.86
N LEU A 325 6.31 25.48 56.88
CA LEU A 325 5.16 25.00 57.66
C LEU A 325 5.54 24.57 59.09
N ASP A 326 4.56 24.63 59.99
CA ASP A 326 4.69 24.16 61.37
C ASP A 326 4.91 22.62 61.45
N SER A 327 5.29 22.13 62.63
CA SER A 327 5.52 20.70 62.85
C SER A 327 4.27 19.84 62.64
N ASN A 328 3.06 20.37 62.83
CA ASN A 328 1.81 19.62 62.74
C ASN A 328 1.42 19.37 61.28
N VAL A 329 1.51 20.39 60.43
CA VAL A 329 1.24 20.27 58.99
C VAL A 329 2.23 19.32 58.32
N LEU A 330 3.47 19.26 58.80
CA LEU A 330 4.45 18.27 58.31
C LEU A 330 3.94 16.85 58.46
N PHE A 331 3.45 16.47 59.64
CA PHE A 331 2.91 15.12 59.87
C PHE A 331 1.68 14.84 59.00
N ILE A 332 0.83 15.84 58.79
CA ILE A 332 -0.36 15.73 57.96
C ILE A 332 0.02 15.46 56.50
N VAL A 333 0.90 16.29 55.93
CA VAL A 333 1.37 16.16 54.55
C VAL A 333 2.09 14.83 54.36
N SER A 334 2.95 14.42 55.30
CA SER A 334 3.61 13.10 55.27
C SER A 334 2.59 11.96 55.25
N THR A 335 1.54 12.04 56.06
CA THR A 335 0.50 11.00 56.13
C THR A 335 -0.28 10.90 54.83
N LEU A 336 -0.64 12.03 54.23
CA LEU A 336 -1.35 12.08 52.95
C LEU A 336 -0.49 11.49 51.81
N ILE A 337 0.79 11.82 51.76
CA ILE A 337 1.72 11.27 50.76
C ILE A 337 1.94 9.78 50.96
N LYS A 338 2.04 9.29 52.21
CA LYS A 338 2.07 7.85 52.48
C LYS A 338 0.80 7.14 52.03
N GLY A 339 -0.35 7.79 52.17
CA GLY A 339 -1.61 7.32 51.58
C GLY A 339 -1.48 7.13 50.07
N LEU A 340 -0.97 8.15 49.38
CA LEU A 340 -0.73 8.09 47.93
C LEU A 340 0.26 6.99 47.55
N ILE A 341 1.36 6.80 48.30
CA ILE A 341 2.33 5.71 48.06
C ILE A 341 1.64 4.35 48.15
N ARG A 342 0.81 4.11 49.19
CA ARG A 342 0.06 2.86 49.33
C ARG A 342 -0.94 2.64 48.19
N ASP A 343 -1.62 3.70 47.74
CA ASP A 343 -2.57 3.62 46.63
C ASP A 343 -1.86 3.22 45.32
N ILE A 344 -0.65 3.73 45.10
CA ILE A 344 0.21 3.37 43.96
C ILE A 344 0.65 1.91 44.06
N GLU A 345 1.14 1.48 45.23
CA GLU A 345 1.56 0.09 45.46
C GLU A 345 0.41 -0.92 45.30
N GLY A 346 -0.80 -0.52 45.72
CA GLY A 346 -2.02 -1.32 45.59
C GLY A 346 -2.65 -1.29 44.20
N ASN A 347 -2.09 -0.55 43.23
CA ASN A 347 -2.68 -0.29 41.91
C ASN A 347 -4.13 0.21 41.97
N ILE A 348 -4.48 1.02 42.98
CA ILE A 348 -5.85 1.50 43.20
C ILE A 348 -6.20 2.62 42.21
N ASN A 349 -5.20 3.42 41.81
CA ASN A 349 -5.36 4.57 40.93
C ASN A 349 -4.49 4.43 39.65
N ASN A 350 -4.72 5.29 38.66
CA ASN A 350 -3.93 5.35 37.42
C ASN A 350 -2.54 5.99 37.61
N THR A 351 -2.06 6.16 38.84
CA THR A 351 -0.71 6.69 39.12
C THR A 351 0.30 5.56 39.15
N LYS A 352 1.30 5.61 38.26
CA LYS A 352 2.32 4.55 38.10
C LYS A 352 3.63 4.85 38.82
N GLN A 353 3.92 6.11 39.09
CA GLN A 353 5.16 6.52 39.74
C GLN A 353 4.97 7.82 40.51
N LEU A 354 5.60 7.91 41.67
CA LEU A 354 5.75 9.13 42.45
C LEU A 354 7.24 9.53 42.50
N ILE A 355 7.53 10.79 42.20
CA ILE A 355 8.83 11.41 42.39
C ILE A 355 8.65 12.52 43.42
N LEU A 356 9.31 12.38 44.58
CA LEU A 356 9.24 13.34 45.66
C LEU A 356 10.61 14.01 45.86
N PHE A 357 10.64 15.33 45.74
CA PHE A 357 11.79 16.14 46.09
C PHE A 357 11.52 16.85 47.42
N THR A 358 12.55 16.96 48.26
CA THR A 358 12.48 17.70 49.53
C THR A 358 13.90 18.07 49.96
N HIS A 359 14.03 19.24 50.55
CA HIS A 359 15.25 19.63 51.29
C HIS A 359 15.09 19.40 52.80
N ASN A 360 13.87 19.16 53.28
CA ASN A 360 13.56 18.91 54.68
C ASN A 360 13.83 17.44 55.06
N ILE A 361 14.87 17.24 55.88
CA ILE A 361 15.35 15.92 56.33
C ILE A 361 14.32 15.22 57.23
N TYR A 362 13.63 15.97 58.10
CA TYR A 362 12.61 15.39 58.98
C TYR A 362 11.43 14.88 58.18
N PHE A 363 10.93 15.67 57.24
CA PHE A 363 9.86 15.25 56.33
C PHE A 363 10.28 14.04 55.47
N HIS A 364 11.49 14.06 54.93
CA HIS A 364 12.05 12.92 54.19
C HIS A 364 12.04 11.67 55.05
N LYS A 365 12.58 11.75 56.28
CA LYS A 365 12.61 10.63 57.22
C LYS A 365 11.20 10.08 57.45
N GLU A 366 10.24 10.98 57.65
CA GLU A 366 8.88 10.56 57.94
C GLU A 366 8.17 9.95 56.75
N VAL A 367 8.28 10.50 55.54
CA VAL A 367 7.68 9.88 54.34
C VAL A 367 8.38 8.58 53.94
N SER A 368 9.71 8.52 54.07
CA SER A 368 10.52 7.34 53.72
C SER A 368 10.46 6.22 54.75
N PHE A 369 9.90 6.46 55.94
CA PHE A 369 9.73 5.43 56.96
C PHE A 369 8.72 4.37 56.51
N ILE A 370 9.20 3.12 56.38
CA ILE A 370 8.43 1.94 55.97
C ILE A 370 7.81 1.29 57.22
N ASP A 371 8.62 0.61 58.03
CA ASP A 371 8.26 0.07 59.34
C ASP A 371 9.52 -0.18 60.20
N GLY A 372 9.35 -0.73 61.40
CA GLY A 372 10.44 -0.97 62.35
C GLY A 372 11.36 -2.17 62.07
N ARG A 373 11.05 -3.01 61.07
CA ARG A 373 11.80 -4.24 60.73
C ARG A 373 12.34 -4.24 59.29
N THR A 374 11.67 -3.55 58.38
CA THR A 374 11.98 -3.49 56.96
C THR A 374 12.67 -2.16 56.64
N GLN A 375 13.97 -2.25 56.36
CA GLN A 375 14.80 -1.08 56.02
C GLN A 375 14.87 -0.80 54.51
N GLU A 376 14.52 -1.78 53.66
CA GLU A 376 14.65 -1.70 52.21
C GLU A 376 13.40 -2.27 51.52
N LYS A 377 12.97 -1.63 50.44
CA LYS A 377 11.82 -2.04 49.63
C LYS A 377 12.13 -1.85 48.14
N LYS A 378 11.79 -2.85 47.31
CA LYS A 378 12.18 -2.90 45.89
C LYS A 378 11.58 -1.76 45.06
N GLU A 379 10.41 -1.30 45.45
CA GLU A 379 9.65 -0.26 44.75
C GLU A 379 10.13 1.16 45.11
N ILE A 380 11.01 1.31 46.11
CA ILE A 380 11.46 2.61 46.62
C ILE A 380 12.96 2.77 46.36
N ASN A 381 13.35 3.92 45.84
CA ASN A 381 14.75 4.26 45.60
C ASN A 381 15.06 5.68 46.07
N PHE A 382 16.29 5.90 46.51
CA PHE A 382 16.76 7.14 47.11
C PHE A 382 17.92 7.77 46.32
N TRP A 383 17.89 9.09 46.22
CA TRP A 383 18.94 9.90 45.59
C TRP A 383 19.23 11.14 46.44
N ILE A 384 20.48 11.62 46.39
CA ILE A 384 20.86 12.94 46.92
C ILE A 384 21.39 13.79 45.77
N ILE A 385 20.86 14.99 45.66
CA ILE A 385 21.34 16.01 44.72
C ILE A 385 22.22 16.98 45.50
N ARG A 386 23.49 17.12 45.10
CA ARG A 386 24.45 18.05 45.71
C ARG A 386 24.94 19.05 44.68
N LYS A 387 25.01 20.33 45.05
CA LYS A 387 25.57 21.39 44.21
C LYS A 387 26.92 21.83 44.77
N ILE A 388 28.01 21.55 44.07
CA ILE A 388 29.38 21.92 44.46
C ILE A 388 29.97 22.75 43.34
N ASN A 389 30.54 23.92 43.65
CA ASN A 389 31.15 24.82 42.66
C ASN A 389 30.22 25.14 41.47
N LYS A 390 28.93 25.39 41.74
CA LYS A 390 27.86 25.63 40.75
C LYS A 390 27.52 24.43 39.85
N ILE A 391 28.08 23.23 40.08
CA ILE A 391 27.78 22.00 39.35
C ILE A 391 26.91 21.10 40.22
N SER A 392 25.73 20.72 39.71
CA SER A 392 24.85 19.75 40.36
C SER A 392 25.31 18.33 40.04
N LYS A 393 25.48 17.50 41.06
CA LYS A 393 25.76 16.06 40.96
C LYS A 393 24.64 15.28 41.65
N ILE A 394 24.14 14.25 40.97
CA ILE A 394 23.12 13.34 41.51
C ILE A 394 23.82 12.05 41.92
N GLN A 395 23.63 11.65 43.17
CA GLN A 395 24.17 10.40 43.71
C GLN A 395 23.01 9.44 44.01
N ALA A 396 23.04 8.25 43.42
CA ALA A 396 22.07 7.18 43.68
C ALA A 396 22.48 6.36 44.90
N TYR A 397 21.51 6.05 45.78
CA TYR A 397 21.67 5.18 46.94
C TYR A 397 20.81 3.91 46.84
N GLY A 398 20.03 3.76 45.77
CA GLY A 398 19.19 2.57 45.53
C GLY A 398 18.12 2.43 46.62
N MET A 399 17.85 1.21 47.06
CA MET A 399 16.83 0.89 48.07
C MET A 399 17.22 1.31 49.50
N LYS A 400 18.46 1.75 49.72
CA LYS A 400 18.96 2.11 51.04
C LYS A 400 18.84 3.61 51.29
N ASN A 401 18.08 3.99 52.31
CA ASN A 401 17.93 5.38 52.70
C ASN A 401 19.27 5.92 53.26
N PRO A 402 19.88 6.97 52.67
CA PRO A 402 21.16 7.50 53.11
C PRO A 402 21.09 8.44 54.31
N ILE A 403 19.87 8.83 54.72
CA ILE A 403 19.66 9.77 55.81
C ILE A 403 19.73 9.03 57.14
N GLU A 404 20.78 9.32 57.90
CA GLU A 404 21.01 8.83 59.27
C GLU A 404 20.70 9.95 60.28
N SER A 405 20.29 9.58 61.49
CA SER A 405 20.10 10.55 62.58
C SER A 405 21.41 11.23 62.97
N SER A 406 21.33 12.43 63.55
CA SER A 406 22.51 13.15 64.05
C SER A 406 23.32 12.35 65.08
N TYR A 407 22.66 11.45 65.82
CA TYR A 407 23.32 10.55 66.76
C TYR A 407 24.04 9.39 66.05
N GLU A 408 23.42 8.75 65.06
CA GLU A 408 24.06 7.70 64.24
C GLU A 408 25.28 8.24 63.47
N LEU A 409 25.24 9.50 63.03
CA LEU A 409 26.37 10.16 62.39
C LEU A 409 27.59 10.26 63.32
N LEU A 410 27.40 10.53 64.63
CA LEU A 410 28.49 10.55 65.61
C LEU A 410 29.15 9.16 65.71
N TRP A 411 28.34 8.11 65.78
CA TRP A 411 28.86 6.74 65.84
C TRP A 411 29.57 6.31 64.56
N ARG A 412 29.10 6.78 63.39
CA ARG A 412 29.80 6.55 62.12
C ARG A 412 31.16 7.24 62.08
N GLU A 413 31.28 8.42 62.67
CA GLU A 413 32.52 9.17 62.78
C GLU A 413 33.53 8.46 63.71
N ILE A 414 33.06 7.88 64.82
CA ILE A 414 33.84 6.95 65.66
C ILE A 414 34.26 5.70 64.87
N LYS A 415 33.36 5.12 64.07
CA LYS A 415 33.67 3.93 63.26
C LYS A 415 34.74 4.19 62.20
N ASN A 416 34.75 5.40 61.64
CA ASN A 416 35.74 5.85 60.66
C ASN A 416 36.91 6.60 61.29
N ARG A 417 37.24 6.33 62.57
CA ARG A 417 38.28 7.05 63.34
C ARG A 417 39.63 7.18 62.64
N ASN A 418 40.02 6.21 61.81
CA ASN A 418 41.28 6.23 61.05
C ASN A 418 41.36 7.36 60.01
N LEU A 419 40.23 8.01 59.70
CA LEU A 419 40.10 9.11 58.75
C LEU A 419 39.83 10.45 59.43
N SER A 420 39.68 10.46 60.76
CA SER A 420 39.26 11.62 61.57
C SER A 420 40.42 12.16 62.40
N SER A 421 40.48 13.48 62.62
CA SER A 421 41.51 14.06 63.50
C SER A 421 41.21 13.72 64.98
N GLY A 422 42.25 13.68 65.82
CA GLY A 422 42.10 13.43 67.27
C GLY A 422 41.10 14.38 67.95
N ILE A 423 41.08 15.66 67.55
CA ILE A 423 40.11 16.67 68.04
C ILE A 423 38.67 16.32 67.65
N THR A 424 38.49 15.78 66.46
CA THR A 424 37.17 15.33 65.99
C THR A 424 36.69 14.13 66.81
N ILE A 425 37.60 13.19 67.10
CA ILE A 425 37.31 12.01 67.93
C ILE A 425 36.93 12.41 69.37
N GLN A 426 37.68 13.32 69.99
CA GLN A 426 37.37 13.87 71.33
C GLN A 426 35.95 14.44 71.40
N ASN A 427 35.61 15.34 70.47
CA ASN A 427 34.30 15.97 70.41
C ASN A 427 33.17 14.96 70.14
N THR A 428 33.43 13.96 69.31
CA THR A 428 32.46 12.93 68.97
C THR A 428 32.17 12.02 70.16
N MET A 429 33.21 11.53 70.85
CA MET A 429 33.07 10.73 72.07
C MET A 429 32.32 11.48 73.16
N ARG A 430 32.66 12.76 73.39
CA ARG A 430 31.96 13.61 74.34
C ARG A 430 30.48 13.70 74.02
N ARG A 431 30.12 14.04 72.78
CA ARG A 431 28.71 14.17 72.38
C ARG A 431 27.95 12.84 72.50
N ILE A 432 28.60 11.71 72.26
CA ILE A 432 27.98 10.39 72.47
C ILE A 432 27.72 10.12 73.95
N ILE A 433 28.72 10.32 74.82
CA ILE A 433 28.58 10.12 76.27
C ILE A 433 27.54 11.09 76.84
N GLU A 434 27.59 12.37 76.47
CA GLU A 434 26.64 13.37 76.95
C GLU A 434 25.22 13.05 76.50
N ASN A 435 25.00 12.73 75.22
CA ASN A 435 23.67 12.45 74.71
C ASN A 435 23.09 11.18 75.34
N TYR A 436 23.87 10.10 75.40
CA TYR A 436 23.39 8.82 75.93
C TYR A 436 23.32 8.78 77.45
N PHE A 437 24.43 9.08 78.14
CA PHE A 437 24.50 8.92 79.58
C PHE A 437 23.96 10.14 80.33
N LYS A 438 24.23 11.37 79.90
CA LYS A 438 23.78 12.57 80.64
C LYS A 438 22.34 12.97 80.30
N ILE A 439 22.00 13.12 79.01
CA ILE A 439 20.69 13.61 78.58
C ILE A 439 19.62 12.52 78.72
N LEU A 440 19.86 11.33 78.17
CA LEU A 440 18.90 10.24 78.19
C LEU A 440 18.98 9.41 79.49
N GLY A 441 20.19 9.05 79.91
CA GLY A 441 20.43 8.18 81.08
C GLY A 441 20.46 8.88 82.43
N LYS A 442 20.57 10.22 82.47
CA LYS A 442 20.70 11.06 83.68
C LYS A 442 21.89 10.71 84.60
N TYR A 443 22.98 10.17 84.05
CA TYR A 443 24.24 9.93 84.76
C TYR A 443 25.09 11.20 84.83
N GLY A 444 25.75 11.42 85.97
CA GLY A 444 26.88 12.33 86.13
C GLY A 444 28.21 11.69 85.74
N ASN A 445 29.28 12.48 85.66
CA ASN A 445 30.62 11.95 85.37
C ASN A 445 31.10 10.98 86.48
N ASP A 446 30.81 11.31 87.74
CA ASP A 446 31.20 10.49 88.90
C ASP A 446 30.47 9.13 88.87
N ASP A 447 29.20 9.12 88.46
CA ASP A 447 28.41 7.89 88.32
C ASP A 447 29.01 6.94 87.27
N LEU A 448 29.68 7.45 86.24
CA LEU A 448 30.37 6.63 85.23
C LEU A 448 31.71 6.11 85.74
N ILE A 449 32.44 6.93 86.51
CA ILE A 449 33.75 6.56 87.08
C ILE A 449 33.56 5.47 88.15
N ASP A 450 32.55 5.61 89.03
CA ASP A 450 32.30 4.69 90.14
C ASP A 450 31.93 3.27 89.71
N LYS A 451 31.62 3.05 88.42
CA LYS A 451 31.35 1.74 87.83
C LYS A 451 32.61 0.91 87.57
N PHE A 452 33.79 1.51 87.59
CA PHE A 452 35.05 0.78 87.46
C PHE A 452 35.50 0.23 88.83
N GLU A 453 35.96 -1.02 88.87
CA GLU A 453 36.25 -1.73 90.13
C GLU A 453 37.60 -1.32 90.76
N THR A 454 38.64 -1.12 89.95
CA THR A 454 40.00 -0.81 90.43
C THR A 454 40.27 0.69 90.42
N GLN A 455 41.11 1.18 91.35
CA GLN A 455 41.50 2.60 91.38
C GLN A 455 42.21 3.03 90.08
N GLU A 456 43.05 2.14 89.53
CA GLU A 456 43.76 2.39 88.26
C GLU A 456 42.79 2.56 87.09
N ASP A 457 41.74 1.74 87.00
CA ASP A 457 40.72 1.86 85.96
C ASP A 457 39.85 3.11 86.12
N ARG A 458 39.53 3.49 87.37
CA ARG A 458 38.81 4.74 87.68
C ARG A 458 39.62 5.96 87.23
N ASP A 459 40.93 5.96 87.50
CA ASP A 459 41.83 7.04 87.11
C ASP A 459 41.95 7.16 85.58
N ILE A 460 42.00 6.04 84.86
CA ILE A 460 42.03 6.02 83.40
C ILE A 460 40.68 6.49 82.80
N CYS A 461 39.53 6.10 83.38
CA CYS A 461 38.21 6.59 82.97
C CYS A 461 38.09 8.11 83.20
N LYS A 462 38.56 8.61 84.35
CA LYS A 462 38.61 10.03 84.64
C LYS A 462 39.51 10.77 83.64
N SER A 463 40.65 10.19 83.27
CA SER A 463 41.54 10.73 82.23
C SER A 463 40.84 10.84 80.86
N LEU A 464 40.07 9.83 80.45
CA LEU A 464 39.25 9.88 79.24
C LEU A 464 38.23 11.02 79.29
N LEU A 465 37.46 11.13 80.38
CA LEU A 465 36.43 12.16 80.53
C LEU A 465 37.03 13.58 80.53
N CYS A 466 38.23 13.77 81.10
CA CYS A 466 38.96 15.02 80.98
C CYS A 466 39.42 15.27 79.54
N TRP A 467 39.99 14.27 78.87
CA TRP A 467 40.53 14.39 77.50
C TRP A 467 39.45 14.72 76.46
N ILE A 468 38.26 14.12 76.55
CA ILE A 468 37.14 14.43 75.64
C ILE A 468 36.54 15.82 75.89
N ASN A 469 36.63 16.34 77.13
CA ASN A 469 36.19 17.69 77.47
C ASN A 469 37.21 18.75 77.02
N ASP A 470 38.51 18.44 77.09
CA ASP A 470 39.60 19.33 76.70
C ASP A 470 39.55 19.69 75.21
N GLY A 471 39.29 18.69 74.35
CA GLY A 471 39.10 18.88 72.90
C GLY A 471 37.90 19.76 72.50
N SER A 472 37.08 20.19 73.47
CA SER A 472 35.92 21.06 73.25
C SER A 472 36.05 22.47 73.84
N HIS A 473 37.04 22.72 74.71
CA HIS A 473 37.17 23.98 75.46
C HIS A 473 38.57 24.61 75.47
N CYS A 474 39.59 24.02 74.85
CA CYS A 474 40.89 24.69 74.68
C CYS A 474 40.84 25.74 73.56
N LEU A 475 40.91 27.02 73.94
CA LEU A 475 41.46 28.07 73.06
C LEU A 475 42.92 27.68 72.77
N TYR A 476 43.31 27.72 71.49
CA TYR A 476 44.68 27.43 71.05
C TYR A 476 45.68 28.33 71.82
N ASP A 477 46.39 27.74 72.78
CA ASP A 477 47.64 28.30 73.27
C ASP A 477 48.76 27.42 72.71
N ASP A 478 49.67 28.04 71.96
CA ASP A 478 50.74 27.42 71.16
C ASP A 478 51.83 26.77 72.06
N LEU A 479 51.47 25.69 72.75
CA LEU A 479 52.42 24.84 73.48
C LEU A 479 52.22 23.39 73.06
N PHE A 480 53.08 22.97 72.12
CA PHE A 480 53.41 21.60 71.71
C PHE A 480 52.54 20.47 72.30
N ILE A 481 51.54 20.02 71.55
CA ILE A 481 50.84 18.75 71.80
C ILE A 481 51.32 17.72 70.77
N GLN A 482 52.22 16.84 71.18
CA GLN A 482 52.47 15.59 70.46
C GLN A 482 51.37 14.62 70.90
N SER A 483 50.38 14.34 70.04
CA SER A 483 49.39 13.28 70.27
C SER A 483 50.03 11.94 69.88
N PRO A 484 50.41 11.05 70.81
CA PRO A 484 50.85 9.72 70.43
C PRO A 484 49.62 8.95 69.99
N ASP A 485 49.61 8.38 68.79
CA ASP A 485 48.50 7.55 68.28
C ASP A 485 48.13 6.41 69.27
N ASP A 486 49.09 5.95 70.09
CA ASP A 486 48.89 4.98 71.18
C ASP A 486 47.91 5.43 72.28
N CYS A 487 47.78 6.73 72.54
CA CYS A 487 46.86 7.26 73.56
C CYS A 487 45.40 7.18 73.11
N ILE A 488 45.15 7.32 71.80
CA ILE A 488 43.79 7.32 71.24
C ILE A 488 43.17 5.93 71.34
N GLU A 489 43.91 4.88 70.97
CA GLU A 489 43.41 3.50 71.05
C GLU A 489 43.16 3.06 72.51
N ARG A 490 44.00 3.50 73.47
CA ARG A 490 43.74 3.30 74.90
C ARG A 490 42.43 3.96 75.34
N TYR A 491 42.18 5.20 74.89
CA TYR A 491 40.94 5.91 75.21
C TYR A 491 39.70 5.32 74.53
N PHE A 492 39.84 4.73 73.34
CA PHE A 492 38.76 3.94 72.72
C PHE A 492 38.39 2.72 73.56
N CYS A 493 39.38 1.97 74.04
CA CYS A 493 39.14 0.81 74.92
C CYS A 493 38.40 1.23 76.19
N VAL A 494 38.79 2.36 76.79
CA VAL A 494 38.14 2.89 77.99
C VAL A 494 36.72 3.38 77.67
N PHE A 495 36.52 4.01 76.51
CA PHE A 495 35.21 4.45 76.02
C PHE A 495 34.25 3.27 75.84
N GLU A 496 34.71 2.14 75.30
CA GLU A 496 33.95 0.89 75.22
C GLU A 496 33.64 0.33 76.62
N ARG A 497 34.64 0.29 77.51
CA ARG A 497 34.47 -0.19 78.89
C ARG A 497 33.47 0.64 79.70
N ILE A 498 33.26 1.92 79.40
CA ILE A 498 32.17 2.71 80.01
C ILE A 498 30.80 2.06 79.70
N PHE A 499 30.56 1.60 78.47
CA PHE A 499 29.32 0.91 78.11
C PHE A 499 29.26 -0.48 78.74
N GLU A 500 30.38 -1.18 78.87
CA GLU A 500 30.46 -2.48 79.55
C GLU A 500 30.08 -2.39 81.03
N HIS A 501 30.78 -1.53 81.79
CA HIS A 501 30.59 -1.41 83.25
C HIS A 501 29.30 -0.72 83.67
N THR A 502 28.59 -0.10 82.72
CA THR A 502 27.23 0.46 82.94
C THR A 502 26.12 -0.50 82.51
N ASP A 503 26.44 -1.75 82.14
CA ASP A 503 25.50 -2.75 81.59
C ASP A 503 24.84 -2.35 80.25
N ASN A 504 25.43 -1.41 79.50
CA ASN A 504 24.91 -0.89 78.22
C ASN A 504 25.74 -1.33 77.00
N ILE A 505 26.54 -2.41 77.12
CA ILE A 505 27.40 -2.91 76.02
C ILE A 505 26.60 -3.28 74.76
N GLY A 506 25.34 -3.69 74.92
CA GLY A 506 24.44 -3.97 73.80
C GLY A 506 24.22 -2.76 72.89
N HIS A 507 24.16 -1.55 73.48
CA HIS A 507 24.03 -0.31 72.71
C HIS A 507 25.31 0.03 71.94
N TYR A 508 26.48 -0.12 72.57
CA TYR A 508 27.77 0.06 71.90
C TYR A 508 27.92 -0.88 70.70
N ASN A 509 27.65 -2.17 70.90
CA ASN A 509 27.74 -3.19 69.85
C ASN A 509 26.77 -2.91 68.69
N MET A 510 25.52 -2.53 69.02
CA MET A 510 24.51 -2.14 68.03
C MET A 510 24.99 -0.97 67.16
N MET A 511 25.56 0.06 67.78
CA MET A 511 26.00 1.27 67.06
C MET A 511 27.31 1.06 66.28
N MET A 512 28.22 0.23 66.79
CA MET A 512 29.46 -0.16 66.08
C MET A 512 29.21 -1.20 64.97
N ARG A 513 28.04 -1.87 64.99
CA ARG A 513 27.66 -2.99 64.11
C ARG A 513 28.66 -4.15 64.18
N GLU A 514 29.13 -4.47 65.38
CA GLU A 514 29.92 -5.68 65.63
C GLU A 514 28.98 -6.88 65.92
N PRO A 515 29.33 -8.11 65.49
CA PRO A 515 28.52 -9.29 65.81
C PRO A 515 28.50 -9.51 67.33
N HIS A 516 27.31 -9.68 67.90
CA HIS A 516 27.13 -10.02 69.32
C HIS A 516 28.06 -11.17 69.73
N LYS A 517 29.04 -10.89 70.59
CA LYS A 517 29.69 -11.94 71.38
C LYS A 517 28.73 -12.30 72.52
N GLU A 518 28.08 -13.45 72.43
CA GLU A 518 27.31 -14.00 73.54
C GLU A 518 28.23 -14.21 74.75
N SER A 519 27.88 -13.57 75.86
CA SER A 519 28.46 -13.85 77.18
C SER A 519 28.03 -15.25 77.61
N SER A 520 28.95 -16.21 77.53
CA SER A 520 28.81 -17.52 78.15
C SER A 520 28.90 -17.38 79.67
N ARG A 521 27.77 -17.14 80.33
CA ARG A 521 27.59 -17.45 81.76
C ARG A 521 27.54 -18.96 81.93
N VAL A 522 28.66 -19.54 82.37
CA VAL A 522 28.71 -20.87 82.99
C VAL A 522 27.97 -20.77 84.32
N ASN A 523 26.74 -21.29 84.37
CA ASN A 523 26.12 -21.66 85.64
C ASN A 523 26.80 -22.95 86.12
N ALA A 524 27.64 -22.83 87.14
CA ALA A 524 27.97 -23.95 88.01
C ALA A 524 26.80 -24.13 89.00
N LEU A 525 26.34 -25.38 89.13
CA LEU A 525 25.64 -25.89 90.30
C LEU A 525 26.58 -25.89 91.51
#